data_AF-A0A537YST2-F1
#
_entry.id   AF-A0A537YST2-F1
#
_cell.length_a   1.000
_cell.length_b   1.000
_cell.length_c   1.000
_cell.angle_alpha   90.00
_cell.angle_beta   90.00
_cell.angle_gamma   90.00
#
_symmetry.space_group_name_H-M   'P 1'
#
loop_
_entity.id
_entity.type
_entity.pdbx_description
1 polymer ?
#
loop_
_entity_poly.entity_id
_entity_poly.type
_entity_poly.pdbx_seq_one_letter_code
_entity_poly.pdbx_strand_id
1 'polypeptide(L)' 'MATLESIAACESGGDPTAVSSDGSYRGKYQFDYGTWESMGGSGDPAAAPEAEQDYRAAMLYAASGSSPWPICG' A
#
# COMPACT_ATOMS: atom_id res chain seq x y z
N MET A 1 10.11 10.98 4.91
CA MET A 1 9.84 9.66 4.29
C MET A 1 9.36 9.87 2.86
N ALA A 2 10.14 10.62 2.07
CA ALA A 2 9.72 11.07 0.74
C ALA A 2 9.45 9.92 -0.26
N THR A 3 10.04 8.75 -0.01
CA THR A 3 9.87 7.57 -0.86
C THR A 3 8.47 6.96 -0.79
N LEU A 4 7.84 6.91 0.38
CA LEU A 4 6.47 6.37 0.48
C LEU A 4 5.45 7.33 -0.13
N GLU A 5 5.65 8.64 0.03
CA GLU A 5 4.82 9.66 -0.60
C GLU A 5 4.92 9.57 -2.14
N SER A 6 6.11 9.35 -2.70
CA SER A 6 6.28 9.14 -4.14
C SER A 6 5.68 7.82 -4.64
N ILE A 7 5.84 6.74 -3.86
CA ILE A 7 5.23 5.44 -4.17
C ILE A 7 3.70 5.60 -4.19
N ALA A 8 3.10 6.16 -3.14
CA ALA A 8 1.65 6.38 -3.05
C ALA A 8 1.12 7.22 -4.22
N ALA A 9 1.83 8.30 -4.57
CA ALA A 9 1.45 9.15 -5.70
C ALA A 9 1.50 8.41 -7.05
N CYS A 10 2.46 7.50 -7.23
CA CYS A 10 2.59 6.69 -8.44
C CYS A 10 1.57 5.54 -8.49
N GLU A 11 1.32 4.87 -7.37
CA GLU A 11 0.43 3.70 -7.27
C GLU A 11 -1.05 4.06 -7.39
N SER A 12 -1.47 5.15 -6.73
CA SER A 12 -2.89 5.51 -6.61
C SER A 12 -3.16 7.00 -6.81
N GLY A 13 -2.14 7.82 -7.03
CA GLY A 13 -2.27 9.27 -6.89
C GLY A 13 -2.40 9.73 -5.44
N GLY A 14 -2.16 8.83 -4.47
CA GLY A 14 -2.38 9.07 -3.05
C GLY A 14 -3.80 8.79 -2.57
N ASP A 15 -4.64 8.10 -3.35
CA ASP A 15 -6.03 7.78 -2.99
C ASP A 15 -6.10 6.55 -2.05
N PRO A 16 -6.48 6.72 -0.77
CA PRO A 16 -6.59 5.61 0.19
C PRO A 16 -7.74 4.65 -0.09
N THR A 17 -8.64 5.00 -1.02
CA THR A 17 -9.80 4.17 -1.40
C THR A 17 -9.62 3.50 -2.76
N ALA A 18 -8.46 3.66 -3.40
CA ALA A 18 -8.18 3.10 -4.71
C ALA A 18 -8.37 1.58 -4.74
N VAL A 19 -8.92 1.09 -5.85
CA VAL A 19 -9.07 -0.34 -6.12
C VAL A 19 -8.68 -0.56 -7.57
N SER A 20 -7.76 -1.48 -7.83
CA SER A 20 -7.35 -1.84 -9.19
C SER A 20 -8.54 -2.34 -10.01
N SER A 21 -8.44 -2.28 -11.33
CA SER A 21 -9.51 -2.68 -12.24
C SER A 21 -9.95 -4.14 -12.09
N ASP A 22 -9.04 -5.02 -11.65
CA ASP A 22 -9.30 -6.43 -11.34
C ASP A 22 -9.66 -6.66 -9.85
N GLY A 23 -9.57 -5.63 -9.01
CA GLY A 23 -9.87 -5.69 -7.59
C GLY A 23 -8.81 -6.38 -6.72
N SER A 24 -7.66 -6.73 -7.29
CA SER A 24 -6.59 -7.45 -6.59
C SER A 24 -5.78 -6.56 -5.66
N TYR A 25 -5.58 -5.29 -6.04
CA TYR A 25 -4.75 -4.31 -5.32
C TYR A 25 -5.60 -3.14 -4.83
N ARG A 26 -5.35 -2.70 -3.60
CA ARG A 26 -6.26 -1.85 -2.85
C ARG A 26 -5.54 -0.82 -1.98
N GLY A 27 -6.17 0.33 -1.84
CA GLY A 27 -5.73 1.44 -1.02
C GLY A 27 -4.58 2.22 -1.64
N LYS A 28 -4.08 3.19 -0.88
CA LYS A 28 -3.08 4.20 -1.26
C LYS A 28 -1.81 3.61 -1.85
N TYR A 29 -1.41 2.43 -1.36
CA TYR A 29 -0.19 1.74 -1.77
C TYR A 29 -0.46 0.49 -2.61
N GLN A 30 -1.70 0.30 -3.07
CA GLN A 30 -2.09 -0.82 -3.92
C GLN A 30 -1.68 -2.17 -3.30
N PHE A 31 -2.02 -2.38 -2.03
CA PHE A 31 -1.78 -3.65 -1.35
C PHE A 31 -2.67 -4.76 -1.90
N ASP A 32 -2.12 -5.95 -2.10
CA ASP A 32 -2.92 -7.16 -2.13
C ASP A 32 -3.24 -7.65 -0.70
N TYR A 33 -4.26 -8.49 -0.55
CA TYR A 33 -4.70 -9.01 0.74
C TYR A 33 -3.63 -9.82 1.49
N GLY A 34 -2.82 -10.61 0.77
CA GLY A 34 -1.80 -11.46 1.40
C GLY A 34 -0.68 -10.62 1.99
N THR A 35 -0.20 -9.63 1.25
CA THR A 35 0.80 -8.68 1.75
C THR A 35 0.23 -7.86 2.91
N TRP A 36 -1.00 -7.39 2.82
CA TRP A 36 -1.68 -6.66 3.90
C TRP A 36 -1.75 -7.47 5.20
N GLU A 37 -2.21 -8.72 5.13
CA GLU A 37 -2.22 -9.63 6.29
C GLU A 37 -0.82 -9.91 6.82
N SER A 38 0.18 -10.09 5.94
CA SER A 38 1.56 -10.36 6.36
C SER A 38 2.16 -9.21 7.18
N MET A 39 1.73 -7.97 6.91
CA MET A 39 2.12 -6.79 7.66
C MET A 39 1.28 -6.57 8.92
N GLY A 40 0.36 -7.51 9.24
CA GLY A 40 -0.53 -7.48 10.39
C GLY A 40 -1.77 -6.60 10.18
N GLY A 41 -2.07 -6.24 8.94
CA GLY A 41 -3.35 -5.65 8.56
C GLY A 41 -4.48 -6.66 8.62
N SER A 42 -5.72 -6.19 8.70
CA SER A 42 -6.91 -7.04 8.66
C SER A 42 -7.99 -6.38 7.82
N GLY A 43 -8.89 -7.16 7.24
CA GLY A 43 -9.96 -6.64 6.37
C GLY A 43 -9.42 -6.12 5.02
N ASP A 44 -10.20 -5.23 4.39
CA ASP A 44 -9.85 -4.63 3.10
C ASP A 44 -8.87 -3.45 3.29
N PRO A 45 -7.68 -3.45 2.64
CA PRO A 45 -6.75 -2.33 2.68
C PRO A 45 -7.37 -0.98 2.32
N ALA A 46 -8.27 -0.94 1.33
CA ALA A 46 -8.94 0.29 0.89
C ALA A 46 -10.03 0.77 1.88
N ALA A 47 -10.47 -0.10 2.80
CA ALA A 47 -11.39 0.26 3.87
C ALA A 47 -10.66 0.67 5.16
N ALA A 48 -9.35 0.40 5.27
CA ALA A 48 -8.54 0.78 6.41
C ALA A 48 -8.28 2.29 6.43
N PRO A 49 -8.15 2.92 7.62
CA PRO A 49 -7.76 4.32 7.73
C PRO A 49 -6.45 4.59 7.01
N GLU A 50 -6.31 5.74 6.34
CA GLU A 50 -5.09 6.10 5.60
C GLU A 50 -3.83 5.99 6.46
N ALA A 51 -3.90 6.40 7.73
CA ALA A 51 -2.78 6.28 8.67
C ALA A 51 -2.37 4.82 8.93
N GLU A 52 -3.30 3.86 8.87
CA GLU A 52 -2.96 2.44 8.96
C GLU A 52 -2.28 1.97 7.69
N GLN A 53 -2.76 2.39 6.52
CA GLN A 53 -2.14 2.08 5.24
C GLN A 53 -0.69 2.61 5.18
N ASP A 54 -0.46 3.85 5.61
CA ASP A 54 0.88 4.45 5.72
C ASP A 54 1.76 3.67 6.70
N TYR A 55 1.22 3.28 7.85
CA TYR A 55 1.95 2.50 8.85
C TYR A 55 2.39 1.14 8.30
N ARG A 56 1.49 0.39 7.62
CA ARG A 56 1.84 -0.90 7.03
C ARG A 56 2.78 -0.77 5.84
N ALA A 57 2.64 0.28 5.04
CA ALA A 57 3.57 0.57 3.96
C ALA A 57 4.98 0.86 4.48
N ALA A 58 5.11 1.60 5.60
CA ALA A 58 6.39 1.82 6.25
C ALA A 58 6.99 0.52 6.81
N MET A 59 6.18 -0.37 7.39
CA MET A 59 6.65 -1.68 7.84
C MET A 59 7.15 -2.55 6.67
N LEU A 60 6.36 -2.62 5.59
CA LEU A 60 6.71 -3.39 4.41
C LEU A 60 7.99 -2.87 3.76
N TYR A 61 8.12 -1.54 3.63
CA TYR A 61 9.31 -0.90 3.10
C TYR A 61 10.55 -1.18 3.97
N ALA A 62 10.41 -1.16 5.30
CA ALA A 62 11.51 -1.53 6.19
C ALA A 62 11.91 -3.01 6.06
N ALA A 63 10.96 -3.91 5.74
CA ALA A 63 11.21 -5.34 5.62
C ALA A 63 11.77 -5.75 4.24
N SER A 64 11.33 -5.10 3.16
CA SER A 64 11.57 -5.56 1.78
C SER A 64 12.04 -4.45 0.83
N GLY A 65 12.31 -3.24 1.35
CA GLY A 65 12.60 -2.08 0.52
C GLY A 65 11.43 -1.76 -0.41
N SER A 66 11.74 -1.29 -1.62
CA SER A 66 10.74 -1.01 -2.64
C SER A 66 10.33 -2.20 -3.51
N SER A 67 10.86 -3.40 -3.25
CA SER A 67 10.54 -4.58 -4.06
C SER A 67 9.04 -4.86 -4.27
N PRO A 68 8.13 -4.57 -3.31
CA PRO A 68 6.69 -4.73 -3.51
C PRO A 68 6.07 -3.73 -4.49
N TRP A 69 6.76 -2.63 -4.77
CA TRP A 69 6.36 -1.57 -5.70
C TRP A 69 7.36 -1.47 -6.86
N PRO A 70 7.49 -2.49 -7.72
CA PRO A 70 8.60 -2.61 -8.68
C PRO A 70 8.63 -1.53 -9.76
N ILE A 71 7.53 -0.80 -9.97
CA ILE A 71 7.44 0.31 -10.94
C ILE A 71 7.58 1.67 -10.24
N CYS A 72 7.08 1.79 -9.02
CA CYS A 72 6.90 3.07 -8.34
C CYS A 72 7.92 3.33 -7.20
N GLY A 73 8.75 2.36 -6.83
CA GLY A 73 9.70 2.46 -5.71
C GLY A 73 11.16 2.21 -6.06
#